data_AF-G4RKV8-F1
#
_entry.id   AF-G4RKV8-F1
#
_cell.length_a   1.000
_cell.length_b   1.000
_cell.length_c   1.000
_cell.angle_alpha   90.00
_cell.angle_beta   90.00
_cell.angle_gamma   90.00
#
_symmetry.space_group_name_H-M   'P 1'
#
loop_
_entity.id
_entity.type
_entity.pdbx_description
1 polymer ?
#
loop_
_entity_poly.entity_id
_entity_poly.type
_entity_poly.pdbx_seq_one_letter_code
_entity_poly.pdbx_strand_id
1 'polypeptide(L)'
;MGEELREEERGEVRSELITKGEKKLVLIRWNTGKTSAGRLFGRYGPGGRPEFFKLLFGAVAGSLREQFGPDGENIFNRIRDSEKFRETSRELFDGLKKWFFEEAVPRYNLERGDIFMISTELVLDPDTGELLWNRDKTQLIYWIRSDRCGGSDAKLREERDRLAKEVELLKAENERLRRELEDVKRKLQQITSLLK
;
A
#
# COMPACT_ATOMS: atom_id res chain seq x y z
N MET A 1 -6.32 5.13 -21.41
CA MET A 1 -5.57 5.40 -20.15
C MET A 1 -6.16 6.53 -19.29
N GLY A 2 -7.08 7.38 -19.76
CA GLY A 2 -7.59 8.53 -18.97
C GLY A 2 -8.91 8.32 -18.21
N GLU A 3 -9.57 7.17 -18.35
CA GLU A 3 -10.86 6.87 -17.70
C GLU A 3 -10.70 5.94 -16.48
N GLU A 4 -9.89 4.89 -16.58
CA GLU A 4 -9.58 3.97 -15.45
C GLU A 4 -9.01 4.70 -14.23
N LEU A 5 -8.08 5.65 -14.44
CA LEU A 5 -7.53 6.50 -13.37
C LEU A 5 -8.58 7.37 -12.66
N ARG A 6 -9.71 7.71 -13.32
CA ARG A 6 -10.78 8.52 -12.71
C ARG A 6 -11.76 7.69 -11.90
N GLU A 7 -11.91 6.40 -12.22
CA GLU A 7 -12.77 5.48 -11.45
C GLU A 7 -12.08 5.07 -10.14
N GLU A 8 -10.78 4.78 -10.16
CA GLU A 8 -10.01 4.47 -8.95
C GLU A 8 -10.01 5.63 -7.93
N GLU A 9 -10.04 6.90 -8.40
CA GLU A 9 -10.09 8.08 -7.54
C GLU A 9 -11.39 8.21 -6.73
N ARG A 10 -12.49 7.56 -7.16
CA ARG A 10 -13.82 7.68 -6.53
C ARG A 10 -14.07 6.72 -5.37
N GLY A 11 -13.14 5.79 -5.13
CA GLY A 11 -13.34 4.71 -4.18
C GLY A 11 -14.09 3.56 -4.85
N GLU A 12 -13.45 2.41 -4.84
CA GLU A 12 -13.93 1.21 -5.53
C GLU A 12 -13.95 0.04 -4.54
N VAL A 13 -14.92 -0.84 -4.75
CA VAL A 13 -15.08 -2.07 -3.98
C VAL A 13 -15.23 -3.20 -4.98
N ARG A 14 -14.39 -4.24 -4.85
CA ARG A 14 -14.52 -5.50 -5.58
C ARG A 14 -14.60 -6.63 -4.58
N SER A 15 -15.41 -7.62 -4.89
CA SER A 15 -15.59 -8.77 -4.00
C SER A 15 -15.53 -10.10 -4.74
N GLU A 16 -15.04 -11.14 -4.06
CA GLU A 16 -15.08 -12.51 -4.54
C GLU A 16 -15.31 -13.49 -3.39
N LEU A 17 -15.98 -14.60 -3.67
CA LEU A 17 -16.16 -15.68 -2.71
C LEU A 17 -14.91 -16.55 -2.65
N ILE A 18 -14.42 -16.78 -1.44
CA ILE A 18 -13.35 -17.73 -1.18
C ILE A 18 -13.90 -18.87 -0.32
N THR A 19 -13.53 -20.11 -0.65
CA THR A 19 -13.97 -21.30 0.07
C THR A 19 -12.86 -21.79 0.97
N LYS A 20 -13.12 -21.87 2.28
CA LYS A 20 -12.19 -22.41 3.28
C LYS A 20 -12.87 -23.56 4.01
N GLY A 21 -12.61 -24.79 3.57
CA GLY A 21 -13.38 -25.96 3.99
C GLY A 21 -14.81 -25.88 3.46
N GLU A 22 -15.80 -26.02 4.33
CA GLU A 22 -17.22 -25.88 3.98
C GLU A 22 -17.74 -24.43 4.07
N LYS A 23 -16.93 -23.50 4.61
CA LYS A 23 -17.33 -22.11 4.79
C LYS A 23 -17.05 -21.26 3.56
N LYS A 24 -18.03 -20.42 3.20
CA LYS A 24 -17.89 -19.36 2.20
C LYS A 24 -17.57 -18.05 2.91
N LEU A 25 -16.40 -17.50 2.63
CA LEU A 25 -15.98 -16.19 3.11
C LEU A 25 -16.01 -15.21 1.93
N VAL A 26 -16.11 -13.92 2.22
CA VAL A 26 -16.07 -12.87 1.20
C VAL A 26 -14.73 -12.14 1.29
N LEU A 27 -13.91 -12.24 0.25
CA LEU A 27 -12.76 -11.37 0.08
C LEU A 27 -13.25 -10.04 -0.51
N ILE A 28 -12.89 -8.94 0.14
CA ILE A 28 -13.27 -7.57 -0.24
C ILE A 28 -11.98 -6.79 -0.51
N ARG A 29 -11.76 -6.40 -1.76
CA ARG A 29 -10.77 -5.40 -2.14
C ARG A 29 -11.43 -4.04 -2.01
N TRP A 30 -10.96 -3.25 -1.06
CA TRP A 30 -11.56 -1.97 -0.71
C TRP A 30 -10.57 -0.84 -0.91
N ASN A 31 -10.97 0.17 -1.68
CA ASN A 31 -10.29 1.45 -1.80
C ASN A 31 -11.16 2.55 -1.15
N THR A 32 -10.56 3.35 -0.27
CA THR A 32 -11.26 4.44 0.43
C THR A 32 -11.74 5.56 -0.50
N GLY A 33 -11.19 5.63 -1.71
CA GLY A 33 -11.30 6.80 -2.57
C GLY A 33 -10.50 7.97 -2.02
N LYS A 34 -10.38 9.03 -2.84
CA LYS A 34 -9.56 10.19 -2.54
C LYS A 34 -10.08 10.94 -1.30
N THR A 35 -9.29 10.93 -0.24
CA THR A 35 -9.68 11.46 1.07
C THR A 35 -8.51 12.12 1.81
N SER A 36 -8.75 12.59 3.03
CA SER A 36 -7.73 13.14 3.93
C SER A 36 -7.86 12.52 5.32
N ALA A 37 -6.79 12.59 6.12
CA ALA A 37 -6.77 11.99 7.45
C ALA A 37 -7.87 12.56 8.36
N GLY A 38 -8.14 13.86 8.25
CA GLY A 38 -9.19 14.53 9.01
C GLY A 38 -10.60 14.05 8.68
N ARG A 39 -10.85 13.65 7.42
CA ARG A 39 -12.13 13.10 6.97
C ARG A 39 -12.27 11.62 7.30
N LEU A 40 -11.26 10.82 6.93
CA LEU A 40 -11.31 9.38 7.05
C LEU A 40 -11.29 8.93 8.52
N PHE A 41 -10.34 9.44 9.31
CA PHE A 41 -10.12 9.02 10.71
C PHE A 41 -10.60 10.04 11.75
N GLY A 42 -10.93 11.25 11.33
CA GLY A 42 -11.23 12.37 12.21
C GLY A 42 -12.68 12.85 12.17
N ARG A 43 -12.90 14.07 12.65
CA ARG A 43 -14.23 14.70 12.78
C ARG A 43 -14.68 15.50 11.56
N TYR A 44 -13.89 15.55 10.49
CA TYR A 44 -14.25 16.33 9.29
C TYR A 44 -15.05 15.50 8.28
N GLY A 45 -15.37 14.24 8.60
CA GLY A 45 -16.30 13.44 7.81
C GLY A 45 -17.76 13.84 8.05
N PRO A 46 -18.70 13.18 7.34
CA PRO A 46 -20.13 13.48 7.42
C PRO A 46 -20.66 13.44 8.86
N GLY A 47 -21.39 14.47 9.28
CA GLY A 47 -21.99 14.55 10.62
C GLY A 47 -20.99 14.69 11.77
N GLY A 48 -19.75 15.12 11.49
CA GLY A 48 -18.73 15.31 12.53
C GLY A 48 -18.03 14.02 12.96
N ARG A 49 -18.14 12.95 12.17
CA ARG A 49 -17.66 11.59 12.49
C ARG A 49 -16.66 11.07 11.46
N PRO A 50 -15.84 10.06 11.83
CA PRO A 50 -14.94 9.40 10.88
C PRO A 50 -15.73 8.79 9.72
N GLU A 51 -15.36 9.16 8.50
CA GLU A 51 -16.00 8.65 7.29
C GLU A 51 -15.73 7.15 7.08
N PHE A 52 -14.66 6.63 7.70
CA PHE A 52 -14.25 5.24 7.66
C PHE A 52 -15.41 4.23 7.84
N PHE A 53 -16.19 4.36 8.91
CA PHE A 53 -17.24 3.37 9.21
C PHE A 53 -18.34 3.39 8.16
N LYS A 54 -18.73 4.58 7.66
CA LYS A 54 -19.73 4.69 6.59
C LYS A 54 -19.25 4.00 5.32
N LEU A 55 -17.98 4.21 4.95
CA LEU A 55 -17.37 3.60 3.77
C LEU A 55 -17.23 2.08 3.91
N LEU A 56 -16.73 1.61 5.06
CA LEU A 56 -16.60 0.18 5.35
C LEU A 56 -17.96 -0.53 5.29
N PHE A 57 -18.98 0.04 5.91
CA PHE A 57 -20.31 -0.56 5.97
C PHE A 57 -20.94 -0.61 4.57
N GLY A 58 -20.74 0.44 3.76
CA GLY A 58 -21.13 0.44 2.36
C GLY A 58 -20.41 -0.62 1.53
N ALA A 59 -19.11 -0.80 1.74
CA ALA A 59 -18.30 -1.81 1.05
C ALA A 59 -18.75 -3.24 1.42
N VAL A 60 -18.98 -3.51 2.70
CA VAL A 60 -19.45 -4.82 3.18
C VAL A 60 -20.85 -5.13 2.66
N ALA A 61 -21.81 -4.20 2.82
CA ALA A 61 -23.18 -4.39 2.33
C ALA A 61 -23.25 -4.54 0.80
N GLY A 62 -22.43 -3.78 0.06
CA GLY A 62 -22.29 -3.91 -1.39
C GLY A 62 -21.77 -5.30 -1.78
N SER A 63 -20.68 -5.73 -1.14
CA SER A 63 -20.03 -7.02 -1.43
C SER A 63 -20.95 -8.21 -1.12
N LEU A 64 -21.68 -8.17 0.01
CA LEU A 64 -22.64 -9.22 0.35
C LEU A 64 -23.78 -9.32 -0.68
N ARG A 65 -24.30 -8.17 -1.15
CA ARG A 65 -25.33 -8.15 -2.20
C ARG A 65 -24.81 -8.64 -3.55
N GLU A 66 -23.56 -8.34 -3.87
CA GLU A 66 -22.92 -8.82 -5.10
C GLU A 66 -22.76 -10.35 -5.09
N GLN A 67 -22.29 -10.93 -3.98
CA GLN A 67 -21.97 -12.36 -3.90
C GLN A 67 -23.18 -13.25 -3.57
N PHE A 68 -24.16 -12.76 -2.81
CA PHE A 68 -25.33 -13.53 -2.34
C PHE A 68 -26.66 -13.01 -2.91
N GLY A 69 -26.63 -12.05 -3.84
CA GLY A 69 -27.81 -11.46 -4.43
C GLY A 69 -28.66 -10.69 -3.39
N PRO A 70 -30.01 -10.71 -3.51
CA PRO A 70 -30.88 -9.95 -2.61
C PRO A 70 -30.78 -10.41 -1.14
N ASP A 71 -30.42 -11.67 -0.89
CA ASP A 71 -30.25 -12.20 0.47
C ASP A 71 -29.02 -11.60 1.18
N GLY A 72 -28.08 -11.03 0.43
CA GLY A 72 -26.93 -10.31 0.98
C GLY A 72 -27.32 -9.16 1.91
N GLU A 73 -28.46 -8.51 1.67
CA GLU A 73 -29.00 -7.47 2.56
C GLU A 73 -29.49 -8.06 3.90
N ASN A 74 -30.07 -9.27 3.88
CA ASN A 74 -30.49 -9.97 5.09
C ASN A 74 -29.27 -10.39 5.93
N ILE A 75 -28.22 -10.92 5.27
CA ILE A 75 -26.95 -11.25 5.92
C ILE A 75 -26.35 -9.99 6.55
N PHE A 76 -26.28 -8.88 5.81
CA PHE A 76 -25.74 -7.63 6.32
C PHE A 76 -26.52 -7.14 7.55
N ASN A 77 -27.85 -7.10 7.49
CA ASN A 77 -28.68 -6.67 8.61
C ASN A 77 -28.51 -7.57 9.85
N ARG A 78 -28.27 -8.88 9.67
CA ARG A 78 -27.97 -9.80 10.77
C ARG A 78 -26.62 -9.51 11.43
N ILE A 79 -25.56 -9.28 10.64
CA ILE A 79 -24.20 -9.10 11.18
C ILE A 79 -23.88 -7.67 11.59
N ARG A 80 -24.53 -6.66 11.00
CA ARG A 80 -24.22 -5.22 11.19
C ARG A 80 -24.17 -4.80 12.65
N ASP A 81 -25.09 -5.33 13.45
CA ASP A 81 -25.21 -5.01 14.87
C ASP A 81 -24.67 -6.12 15.80
N SER A 82 -24.06 -7.16 15.22
CA SER A 82 -23.37 -8.20 15.98
C SER A 82 -22.16 -7.64 16.73
N GLU A 83 -21.89 -8.20 17.90
CA GLU A 83 -20.73 -7.82 18.72
C GLU A 83 -19.43 -8.01 17.93
N LYS A 84 -19.29 -9.16 17.25
CA LYS A 84 -18.09 -9.52 16.52
C LYS A 84 -17.79 -8.58 15.36
N PHE A 85 -18.79 -8.18 14.57
CA PHE A 85 -18.58 -7.22 13.47
C PHE A 85 -18.23 -5.82 14.01
N ARG A 86 -18.87 -5.38 15.10
CA ARG A 86 -18.57 -4.08 15.73
C ARG A 86 -17.18 -4.05 16.36
N GLU A 87 -16.76 -5.13 16.98
CA GLU A 87 -15.42 -5.28 17.55
C GLU A 87 -14.36 -5.26 16.45
N THR A 88 -14.44 -6.20 15.50
CA THR A 88 -13.43 -6.34 14.44
C THR A 88 -13.38 -5.15 13.47
N SER A 89 -14.50 -4.45 13.24
CA SER A 89 -14.48 -3.19 12.48
C SER A 89 -13.80 -2.03 13.22
N ARG A 90 -13.87 -1.99 14.56
CA ARG A 90 -13.10 -1.04 15.38
C ARG A 90 -11.62 -1.40 15.41
N GLU A 91 -11.29 -2.68 15.54
CA GLU A 91 -9.90 -3.15 15.46
C GLU A 91 -9.27 -2.81 14.10
N LEU A 92 -10.02 -2.99 13.01
CA LEU A 92 -9.59 -2.55 11.68
C LEU A 92 -9.38 -1.04 11.63
N PHE A 93 -10.31 -0.25 12.18
CA PHE A 93 -10.19 1.21 12.21
C PHE A 93 -8.94 1.65 12.97
N ASP A 94 -8.75 1.15 14.19
CA ASP A 94 -7.61 1.50 15.03
C ASP A 94 -6.30 1.00 14.43
N GLY A 95 -6.30 -0.21 13.84
CA GLY A 95 -5.17 -0.79 13.14
C GLY A 95 -4.74 0.02 11.92
N LEU A 96 -5.68 0.37 11.03
CA LEU A 96 -5.39 1.19 9.85
C LEU A 96 -4.98 2.62 10.23
N LYS A 97 -5.63 3.20 11.25
CA LYS A 97 -5.26 4.52 11.75
C LYS A 97 -3.85 4.51 12.32
N LYS A 98 -3.50 3.50 13.12
CA LYS A 98 -2.16 3.32 13.69
C LYS A 98 -1.12 3.18 12.58
N TRP A 99 -1.34 2.25 11.65
CA TRP A 99 -0.47 2.05 10.48
C TRP A 99 -0.29 3.35 9.68
N PHE A 100 -1.38 4.10 9.43
CA PHE A 100 -1.30 5.35 8.69
C PHE A 100 -0.41 6.38 9.41
N PHE A 101 -0.63 6.63 10.70
CA PHE A 101 0.11 7.67 11.43
C PHE A 101 1.51 7.26 11.87
N GLU A 102 1.74 5.99 12.19
CA GLU A 102 3.02 5.52 12.72
C GLU A 102 3.96 5.00 11.63
N GLU A 103 3.43 4.51 10.50
CA GLU A 103 4.24 3.93 9.43
C GLU A 103 4.16 4.77 8.15
N ALA A 104 2.96 5.04 7.64
CA ALA A 104 2.80 5.68 6.33
C ALA A 104 3.19 7.18 6.36
N VAL A 105 2.73 7.92 7.37
CA VAL A 105 3.03 9.36 7.53
C VAL A 105 4.54 9.61 7.61
N PRO A 106 5.32 8.93 8.48
CA PRO A 106 6.77 9.10 8.51
C PRO A 106 7.47 8.63 7.23
N ARG A 107 7.04 7.48 6.68
CA ARG A 107 7.67 6.90 5.47
C ARG A 107 7.56 7.80 4.25
N TYR A 108 6.42 8.47 4.07
CA TYR A 108 6.13 9.29 2.90
C TYR A 108 6.19 10.80 3.16
N ASN A 109 6.58 11.21 4.38
CA ASN A 109 6.60 12.60 4.84
C ASN A 109 5.27 13.32 4.58
N LEU A 110 4.15 12.65 4.91
CA LEU A 110 2.82 13.24 4.75
C LEU A 110 2.60 14.33 5.79
N GLU A 111 1.97 15.41 5.36
CA GLU A 111 1.63 16.53 6.21
C GLU A 111 0.12 16.67 6.40
N ARG A 112 -0.24 17.52 7.36
CA ARG A 112 -1.64 17.84 7.61
C ARG A 112 -2.26 18.51 6.38
N GLY A 113 -3.33 17.91 5.89
CA GLY A 113 -4.08 18.40 4.72
C GLY A 113 -3.73 17.67 3.43
N ASP A 114 -2.70 16.83 3.44
CA ASP A 114 -2.39 15.96 2.31
C ASP A 114 -3.54 14.98 2.03
N ILE A 115 -3.66 14.67 0.75
CA ILE A 115 -4.73 13.84 0.20
C ILE A 115 -4.14 12.48 -0.18
N PHE A 116 -4.91 11.42 0.07
CA PHE A 116 -4.48 10.06 -0.19
C PHE A 116 -5.68 9.12 -0.44
N MET A 117 -5.34 7.90 -0.85
CA MET A 117 -6.22 6.74 -0.96
C MET A 117 -5.53 5.56 -0.28
N ILE A 118 -6.29 4.81 0.51
CA ILE A 118 -5.85 3.52 1.06
C ILE A 118 -6.59 2.43 0.30
N SER A 119 -5.85 1.54 -0.34
CA SER A 119 -6.37 0.27 -0.87
C SER A 119 -5.93 -0.87 0.03
N THR A 120 -6.85 -1.76 0.38
CA THR A 120 -6.57 -2.91 1.24
C THR A 120 -7.49 -4.08 0.93
N GLU A 121 -7.13 -5.26 1.44
CA GLU A 121 -7.97 -6.44 1.40
C GLU A 121 -8.53 -6.78 2.79
N LEU A 122 -9.80 -7.18 2.81
CA LEU A 122 -10.53 -7.64 3.99
C LEU A 122 -11.15 -9.00 3.69
N VAL A 123 -11.22 -9.88 4.69
CA VAL A 123 -11.96 -11.14 4.59
C VAL A 123 -13.09 -11.11 5.60
N LEU A 124 -14.32 -11.27 5.13
CA LEU A 124 -15.52 -11.31 5.95
C LEU A 124 -16.03 -12.74 6.08
N ASP A 125 -16.27 -13.18 7.32
CA ASP A 125 -17.08 -14.36 7.61
C ASP A 125 -18.56 -13.92 7.70
N PRO A 126 -19.42 -14.30 6.73
CA PRO A 126 -20.83 -13.89 6.73
C PRO A 126 -21.63 -14.58 7.83
N ASP A 127 -21.18 -15.70 8.39
CA ASP A 127 -21.89 -16.42 9.45
C ASP A 127 -21.73 -15.69 10.79
N THR A 128 -20.50 -15.30 11.12
CA THR A 128 -20.14 -14.72 12.42
C THR A 128 -20.09 -13.19 12.42
N GLY A 129 -19.92 -12.57 11.25
CA GLY A 129 -19.61 -11.14 11.12
C GLY A 129 -18.16 -10.81 11.44
N GLU A 130 -17.26 -11.78 11.57
CA GLU A 130 -15.84 -11.52 11.76
C GLU A 130 -15.21 -10.88 10.52
N LEU A 131 -14.54 -9.74 10.72
CA LEU A 131 -13.83 -9.02 9.67
C LEU A 131 -12.32 -9.07 9.90
N LEU A 132 -11.60 -9.75 9.01
CA LEU A 132 -10.16 -9.91 9.07
C LEU A 132 -9.46 -8.95 8.13
N TRP A 133 -8.42 -8.28 8.63
CA TRP A 133 -7.61 -7.35 7.85
C TRP A 133 -6.38 -8.04 7.26
N ASN A 134 -6.24 -8.04 5.94
CA ASN A 134 -5.01 -8.46 5.27
C ASN A 134 -4.04 -7.27 5.14
N ARG A 135 -3.22 -7.08 6.19
CA ARG A 135 -2.28 -5.95 6.33
C ARG A 135 -1.23 -5.91 5.22
N ASP A 136 -0.78 -7.08 4.77
CA ASP A 136 0.27 -7.22 3.76
C ASP A 136 -0.14 -6.69 2.39
N LYS A 137 -1.46 -6.53 2.18
CA LYS A 137 -2.05 -5.99 0.95
C LYS A 137 -2.52 -4.54 1.10
N THR A 138 -2.20 -3.88 2.20
CA THR A 138 -2.50 -2.46 2.39
C THR A 138 -1.49 -1.59 1.64
N GLN A 139 -1.99 -0.73 0.76
CA GLN A 139 -1.20 0.21 -0.02
C GLN A 139 -1.74 1.64 0.14
N LEU A 140 -0.84 2.61 -0.02
CA LEU A 140 -1.16 4.03 0.01
C LEU A 140 -0.81 4.68 -1.32
N ILE A 141 -1.78 5.33 -1.94
CA ILE A 141 -1.55 6.29 -3.03
C ILE A 141 -1.76 7.69 -2.44
N TYR A 142 -0.82 8.61 -2.66
CA TYR A 142 -0.87 9.94 -2.05
C TYR A 142 -0.51 11.03 -3.06
N TRP A 143 -1.03 12.23 -2.84
CA TRP A 143 -0.77 13.39 -3.68
C TRP A 143 0.19 14.34 -2.99
N ILE A 144 1.35 14.52 -3.61
CA ILE A 144 2.35 15.51 -3.20
C ILE A 144 1.96 16.85 -3.82
N ARG A 145 1.92 17.91 -3.02
CA ARG A 145 1.67 19.26 -3.53
C ARG A 145 2.75 19.65 -4.54
N SER A 146 2.36 20.33 -5.62
CA SER A 146 3.25 20.69 -6.73
C SER A 146 4.44 21.58 -6.30
N ASP A 147 4.28 22.39 -5.25
CA ASP A 147 5.35 23.19 -4.66
C ASP A 147 6.43 22.35 -3.96
N ARG A 148 6.12 21.11 -3.55
CA ARG A 148 7.09 20.16 -2.97
C ARG A 148 7.77 19.28 -4.00
N CYS A 149 7.23 19.18 -5.22
CA CYS A 149 7.87 18.43 -6.30
C CYS A 149 9.26 19.00 -6.63
N GLY A 150 9.49 20.31 -6.45
CA GLY A 150 10.81 20.93 -6.63
C GLY A 150 11.88 20.48 -5.62
N GLY A 151 11.48 20.13 -4.38
CA GLY A 151 12.41 19.66 -3.34
C GLY A 151 12.74 18.16 -3.45
N SER A 152 11.79 17.35 -3.91
CA SER A 152 12.00 15.94 -4.25
C SER A 152 12.97 15.81 -5.45
N ASP A 153 12.77 16.65 -6.47
CA ASP A 153 13.63 16.66 -7.65
C ASP A 153 15.07 17.10 -7.32
N ALA A 154 15.24 18.02 -6.36
CA ALA A 154 16.56 18.42 -5.87
C ALA A 154 17.29 17.29 -5.13
N LYS A 155 16.62 16.59 -4.19
CA LYS A 155 17.22 15.44 -3.48
C LYS A 155 17.51 14.27 -4.41
N LEU A 156 16.60 13.97 -5.35
CA LEU A 156 16.80 12.93 -6.35
C LEU A 156 17.94 13.29 -7.32
N ARG A 157 18.12 14.58 -7.65
CA ARG A 157 19.28 15.07 -8.42
C ARG A 157 20.57 14.95 -7.63
N GLU A 158 20.59 15.32 -6.35
CA GLU A 158 21.76 15.14 -5.48
C GLU A 158 22.15 13.67 -5.33
N GLU A 159 21.16 12.78 -5.15
CA GLU A 159 21.38 11.34 -5.05
C GLU A 159 21.86 10.77 -6.39
N ARG A 160 21.27 11.20 -7.52
CA ARG A 160 21.74 10.86 -8.88
C ARG A 160 23.18 11.31 -9.09
N ASP A 161 23.52 12.54 -8.69
CA ASP A 161 24.86 13.11 -8.88
C ASP A 161 25.90 12.41 -7.98
N ARG A 162 25.51 12.04 -6.77
CA ARG A 162 26.33 11.21 -5.87
C ARG A 162 26.58 9.83 -6.48
N LEU A 163 25.53 9.15 -6.93
CA LEU A 163 25.62 7.83 -7.55
C LEU A 163 26.45 7.87 -8.84
N ALA A 164 26.30 8.93 -9.66
CA ALA A 164 27.09 9.11 -10.86
C ALA A 164 28.59 9.25 -10.55
N LYS A 165 28.96 10.01 -9.50
CA LYS A 165 30.35 10.11 -9.05
C LYS A 165 30.89 8.78 -8.55
N GLU A 166 30.10 8.03 -7.79
CA GLU A 166 30.49 6.72 -7.28
C GLU A 166 30.70 5.71 -8.40
N VAL A 167 29.85 5.72 -9.43
CA VAL A 167 30.03 4.90 -10.64
C VAL A 167 31.32 5.24 -11.38
N GLU A 168 31.64 6.53 -11.54
CA GLU A 168 32.88 6.93 -12.21
C GLU A 168 34.14 6.53 -11.40
N LEU A 169 34.10 6.65 -10.07
CA LEU A 169 35.16 6.15 -9.20
C LEU A 169 35.33 4.64 -9.33
N LEU A 170 34.23 3.89 -9.27
CA LEU A 170 34.25 2.43 -9.42
C LEU A 170 34.76 1.99 -10.80
N LYS A 171 34.42 2.71 -11.89
CA LYS A 171 34.98 2.45 -13.22
C LYS A 171 36.48 2.67 -13.27
N ALA A 172 36.96 3.79 -12.70
CA ALA A 172 38.40 4.08 -12.64
C ALA A 172 39.17 3.02 -11.84
N GLU A 173 38.61 2.60 -10.71
CA GLU A 173 39.17 1.51 -9.89
C GLU A 173 39.17 0.19 -10.66
N ASN A 174 38.10 -0.15 -11.38
CA ASN A 174 38.02 -1.37 -12.18
C ASN A 174 39.08 -1.40 -13.28
N GLU A 175 39.27 -0.28 -13.99
CA GLU A 175 40.30 -0.17 -15.03
C GLU A 175 41.72 -0.25 -14.46
N ARG A 176 41.97 0.34 -13.28
CA ARG A 176 43.25 0.17 -12.57
C ARG A 176 43.51 -1.29 -12.23
N LEU A 177 42.52 -1.97 -11.61
CA LEU A 177 42.64 -3.37 -11.23
C LEU A 177 42.81 -4.30 -12.44
N ARG A 178 42.16 -3.99 -13.57
CA ARG A 178 42.36 -4.73 -14.84
C ARG A 178 43.80 -4.64 -15.32
N ARG A 179 44.41 -3.45 -15.29
CA ARG A 179 45.82 -3.27 -15.66
C ARG A 179 46.76 -4.02 -14.74
N GLU A 180 46.53 -3.91 -13.42
CA GLU A 180 47.31 -4.66 -12.43
C GLU A 180 47.20 -6.18 -12.64
N LEU A 181 46.00 -6.68 -12.94
CA LEU A 181 45.76 -8.09 -13.25
C LEU A 181 46.50 -8.53 -14.52
N GLU A 182 46.49 -7.72 -15.57
CA GLU A 182 47.20 -7.97 -16.83
C GLU A 182 48.71 -8.07 -16.60
N ASP A 183 49.28 -7.14 -15.83
CA ASP A 183 50.70 -7.12 -15.48
C ASP A 183 51.10 -8.32 -14.64
N VAL A 184 50.30 -8.70 -13.65
CA VAL A 184 50.52 -9.89 -12.83
C VAL A 184 50.47 -11.16 -13.71
N LYS A 185 49.48 -11.27 -14.61
CA LYS A 185 49.38 -12.40 -15.54
C LYS A 185 50.61 -12.50 -16.45
N ARG A 186 51.11 -11.37 -16.98
CA ARG A 186 52.34 -11.34 -17.81
C ARG A 186 53.56 -11.80 -17.02
N LYS A 187 53.76 -11.28 -15.80
CA LYS A 187 54.86 -11.71 -14.93
C LYS A 187 54.77 -13.20 -14.60
N LEU A 188 53.57 -13.70 -14.32
CA LEU A 188 53.34 -15.10 -14.00
C LEU A 188 53.61 -16.01 -15.21
N GLN A 189 53.22 -15.60 -16.42
CA GLN A 189 53.57 -16.29 -17.67
C GLN A 189 55.09 -16.33 -17.89
N GLN A 190 55.79 -15.21 -17.68
CA GLN A 190 57.25 -15.15 -17.80
C GLN A 190 57.94 -16.12 -16.83
N ILE A 191 57.56 -16.11 -15.55
CA ILE A 191 58.10 -17.03 -14.54
C ILE A 191 57.81 -18.49 -14.93
N THR A 192 56.57 -18.78 -15.35
CA THR A 192 56.18 -20.14 -15.77
C THR A 192 56.95 -20.61 -17.00
N SER A 193 57.30 -19.71 -17.93
CA SER A 193 58.12 -20.04 -19.09
C SER A 193 59.60 -20.29 -18.77
N LEU A 194 60.11 -19.70 -17.68
CA LEU A 194 61.49 -19.90 -17.22
C LEU A 194 61.66 -21.16 -16.37
N LEU A 195 60.56 -21.71 -15.86
CA LEU A 195 60.52 -22.96 -15.07
C LEU A 195 60.20 -24.21 -15.92
N LYS A 196 59.95 -24.03 -17.22
CA LYS A 196 59.83 -25.10 -18.22
C LYS A 196 61.15 -25.28 -18.96
#